data_AF-A0A822F2L8-F1
#
_entry.id   AF-A0A822F2L8-F1
#
_cell.length_a   1.000
_cell.length_b   1.000
_cell.length_c   1.000
_cell.angle_alpha   90.00
_cell.angle_beta   90.00
_cell.angle_gamma   90.00
#
_symmetry.space_group_name_H-M   'P 1'
#
loop_
_entity.id
_entity.type
_entity.pdbx_description
1 polymer ?
#
loop_
_entity_poly.entity_id
_entity_poly.type
_entity_poly.pdbx_seq_one_letter_code
_entity_poly.pdbx_strand_id
1 'polypeptide(L)' 'HLFHETLFGSVGDDCKLMIWDTRSSNYTKPSHVVEAHAAEVNCLSFNPFSEYILATGSADKV' A
#
# COMPACT_ATOMS: atom_id res chain seq x y z
N HIS A 1 -0.31 -9.97 3.47
CA HIS A 1 0.92 -10.17 2.66
C HIS A 1 1.40 -11.62 2.82
N LEU A 2 1.93 -12.29 1.79
CA LEU A 2 2.22 -13.75 1.86
C LEU A 2 3.27 -14.13 2.93
N PHE A 3 4.19 -13.22 3.24
CA PHE A 3 5.20 -13.42 4.29
C PHE A 3 4.82 -12.81 5.64
N HIS A 4 3.80 -11.95 5.67
CA HIS A 4 3.39 -11.22 6.87
C HIS A 4 1.87 -11.08 6.87
N GLU A 5 1.18 -11.99 7.56
CA GLU A 5 -0.27 -12.01 7.65
C GLU A 5 -0.84 -10.73 8.30
N THR A 6 -0.03 -10.09 9.15
CA THR A 6 -0.38 -8.87 9.89
C THR A 6 -0.17 -7.57 9.09
N LEU A 7 0.45 -7.64 7.91
CA LEU A 7 0.68 -6.48 7.05
C LEU A 7 -0.36 -6.44 5.92
N PHE A 8 -1.06 -5.32 5.84
CA PHE A 8 -1.95 -5.00 4.74
C PHE A 8 -1.68 -3.60 4.18
N GLY A 9 -2.01 -3.40 2.91
CA GLY A 9 -1.85 -2.13 2.22
C GLY A 9 -3.21 -1.57 1.82
N SER A 10 -3.31 -0.25 1.75
CA SER A 10 -4.45 0.46 1.18
C SER A 10 -3.96 1.54 0.22
N VAL A 11 -4.74 1.78 -0.83
CA VAL A 11 -4.51 2.82 -1.83
C VAL A 11 -5.85 3.50 -2.15
N GLY A 12 -5.83 4.72 -2.68
CA GLY A 12 -7.04 5.41 -3.11
C GLY A 12 -6.78 6.75 -3.81
N ASP A 13 -7.82 7.60 -3.80
CA ASP A 13 -7.88 8.88 -4.51
C ASP A 13 -6.91 9.94 -3.96
N ASP A 14 -6.41 9.72 -2.74
CA ASP A 14 -5.42 10.59 -2.11
C ASP A 14 -4.00 10.41 -2.68
N CYS A 15 -3.87 9.58 -3.72
CA CYS A 15 -2.64 9.29 -4.46
C CYS A 15 -1.56 8.61 -3.58
N LYS A 16 -1.96 8.09 -2.42
CA LYS A 16 -1.05 7.51 -1.43
C LYS A 16 -1.22 6.00 -1.34
N LEU A 17 -0.09 5.35 -1.15
CA LEU A 17 0.01 4.00 -0.65
C LEU A 17 0.25 4.06 0.86
N MET A 18 -0.62 3.41 1.61
CA MET A 18 -0.49 3.26 3.05
C MET A 18 -0.28 1.80 3.42
N ILE A 19 0.70 1.54 4.28
CA ILE A 19 0.96 0.21 4.83
C ILE A 19 0.62 0.21 6.31
N TRP A 20 -0.14 -0.79 6.72
CA TRP A 20 -0.66 -0.96 8.07
C TRP A 20 -0.15 -2.28 8.65
N ASP A 21 0.34 -2.24 9.89
CA ASP A 21 0.71 -3.42 10.67
C ASP A 21 -0.30 -3.61 11.81
N THR A 22 -1.05 -4.71 11.79
CA THR A 22 -2.06 -5.03 12.83
C THR A 22 -1.44 -5.35 14.19
N ARG A 23 -0.13 -5.54 14.27
CA ARG A 23 0.60 -5.67 15.54
C ARG A 23 0.81 -4.32 16.22
N SER A 24 0.66 -3.22 15.49
CA SER A 24 0.74 -1.87 16.03
C SER A 24 -0.44 -1.63 16.97
N SER A 25 -0.17 -1.07 18.15
CA SER A 25 -1.23 -0.60 19.07
C SER A 25 -1.91 0.67 18.54
N ASN A 26 -1.34 1.31 17.52
CA ASN A 26 -1.86 2.50 16.89
C ASN A 26 -2.51 2.17 15.54
N TYR A 27 -3.84 2.14 15.52
CA TYR A 27 -4.67 1.90 14.34
C TYR A 27 -5.12 3.19 13.65
N THR A 28 -4.77 4.36 14.18
CA THR A 28 -5.18 5.65 13.61
C THR A 28 -4.17 6.21 12.64
N LYS A 29 -2.95 5.66 12.63
CA LYS A 29 -1.88 6.08 11.73
C LYS A 29 -1.25 4.88 11.03
N PRO A 30 -1.13 4.91 9.69
CA PRO A 30 -0.40 3.89 8.96
C PRO A 30 1.10 3.90 9.35
N SER A 31 1.71 2.72 9.31
CA SER A 31 3.13 2.54 9.60
C SER A 31 4.00 3.21 8.53
N HIS A 32 3.57 3.13 7.28
CA HIS A 32 4.21 3.81 6.15
C HIS A 32 3.18 4.51 5.29
N VAL A 33 3.52 5.71 4.83
CA VAL A 33 2.78 6.46 3.82
C VAL A 33 3.76 6.81 2.73
N VAL A 34 3.45 6.40 1.50
CA VAL A 34 4.23 6.67 0.31
C VAL A 34 3.32 7.37 -0.68
N GLU A 35 3.74 8.52 -1.20
CA GLU A 35 3.08 9.13 -2.35
C GLU A 35 3.43 8.31 -3.58
N ALA A 36 2.46 7.54 -4.08
CA ALA A 36 2.73 6.47 -5.03
C ALA A 36 2.67 6.96 -6.48
N HIS A 37 1.72 7.86 -6.77
CA HIS A 37 1.40 8.32 -8.12
C HIS A 37 0.88 9.77 -8.09
N ALA A 38 0.75 10.41 -9.25
CA ALA A 38 0.22 11.77 -9.36
C ALA A 38 -1.31 11.84 -9.50
N ALA A 39 -1.97 10.69 -9.64
CA ALA A 39 -3.42 10.55 -9.70
C ALA A 39 -3.90 9.35 -8.87
N GLU A 40 -5.22 9.14 -8.86
CA GLU A 40 -5.88 8.10 -8.08
C GLU A 40 -5.28 6.71 -8.32
N VAL A 41 -5.02 5.99 -7.22
CA VAL A 41 -4.45 4.64 -7.29
C VAL A 41 -5.59 3.64 -7.12
N ASN A 42 -5.85 2.88 -8.18
CA ASN A 42 -7.01 2.00 -8.28
C ASN A 42 -6.74 0.59 -7.79
N CYS A 43 -5.49 0.13 -7.84
CA CYS A 43 -5.13 -1.25 -7.55
C CYS A 43 -3.79 -1.33 -6.83
N LEU A 44 -3.67 -2.32 -5.94
CA LEU A 44 -2.42 -2.68 -5.27
C LEU A 44 -2.23 -4.20 -5.32
N SER A 45 -1.01 -4.66 -5.53
CA SER A 45 -0.66 -6.09 -5.50
C SER A 45 0.73 -6.28 -4.89
N PHE A 46 0.83 -7.18 -3.92
CA PHE A 46 2.10 -7.52 -3.27
C PHE A 46 2.84 -8.60 -4.07
N ASN A 47 4.16 -8.46 -4.21
CA ASN A 47 4.98 -9.48 -4.85
C ASN A 47 5.06 -10.74 -3.96
N PRO A 48 4.71 -11.94 -4.45
CA PRO A 48 4.81 -13.18 -3.67
C PRO A 48 6.24 -13.65 -3.41
N PHE A 49 7.27 -13.06 -4.06
CA PHE A 49 8.68 -13.46 -3.90
C PHE A 49 9.53 -12.45 -3.14
N SER A 50 9.08 -11.21 -3.00
CA SER A 50 9.86 -10.15 -2.36
C SER A 50 8.97 -9.30 -1.47
N GLU A 51 9.31 -9.22 -0.20
CA GLU A 51 8.54 -8.50 0.82
C GLU A 51 8.59 -6.97 0.69
N TYR A 52 9.56 -6.46 -0.08
CA TYR A 52 9.78 -5.03 -0.27
C TYR A 52 9.24 -4.51 -1.60
N ILE A 53 8.66 -5.40 -2.41
CA ILE A 53 8.19 -5.07 -3.76
C ILE A 53 6.68 -5.24 -3.82
N LEU A 54 6.01 -4.22 -4.34
CA LEU A 54 4.60 -4.24 -4.65
C LEU A 54 4.38 -3.45 -5.94
N ALA A 55 3.29 -3.77 -6.62
CA ALA A 55 2.83 -3.07 -7.81
C ALA A 55 1.59 -2.25 -7.45
N THR A 56 1.57 -0.99 -7.89
CA THR A 56 0.41 -0.10 -7.80
C THR A 56 -0.03 0.28 -9.21
N GLY A 57 -1.34 0.25 -9.46
CA GLY A 57 -1.95 0.69 -10.73
C GLY A 57 -2.73 1.98 -10.52
N SER A 58 -2.42 3.01 -11.31
CA SER A 58 -3.05 4.33 -11.25
C SER A 58 -3.51 4.77 -12.64
N ALA A 59 -4.44 5.73 -12.68
CA ALA A 59 -4.98 6.35 -13.90
C ALA A 59 -4.22 7.64 -14.29
N ASP A 60 -3.02 7.83 -13.73
CA ASP A 60 -2.14 8.97 -13.89
C ASP A 60 -1.53 9.12 -15.29
N LYS A 61 -1.65 8.11 -16.14
CA LYS A 61 -1.34 8.20 -17.57
C LYS A 61 -2.55 7.91 -18.45
N VAL A 62 -3.03 8.97 -19.10
CA VAL A 62 -3.67 8.96 -20.42
C VAL A 62 -2.63 9.14 -21.51
#